data_AF-A0A6T6HJX8-F1
#
_entry.id   AF-A0A6T6HJX8-F1
#
_cell.length_a   1.000
_cell.length_b   1.000
_cell.length_c   1.000
_cell.angle_alpha   90.00
_cell.angle_beta   90.00
_cell.angle_gamma   90.00
#
_symmetry.space_group_name_H-M   'P 1'
#
loop_
_entity.id
_entity.type
_entity.pdbx_description
1 polymer ?
#
loop_
_entity_poly.entity_id
_entity_poly.type
_entity_poly.pdbx_seq_one_letter_code
_entity_poly.pdbx_strand_id
1 'polypeptide(L)'
;TSSASFLRGVVMLADLCTWAFGAVGPQNFQTKWHVGRPRPEEVVWKIYNGELTESDGVPSAIVTIVKTRFELDRMQDFTAYSEGSPDHPSFPAMHSASSAASIWLAVVLDLTHEQWCEVKAVDYAVAYGRTVAGVHYHTDNIAGLNLGQEILARLMPDHFAAKYGSDPDAVRAKIQKLRFDWNDYLTSDCFDDDE
;
A
#
# COMPACT_ATOMS: atom_id res chain seq x y z
N THR A 1 3.82 25.71 -27.46
CA THR A 1 2.43 25.20 -27.32
C THR A 1 2.50 23.69 -27.40
N SER A 2 2.11 22.99 -26.34
CA SER A 2 2.17 21.52 -26.33
C SER A 2 1.25 20.94 -27.39
N SER A 3 1.75 20.02 -28.21
CA SER A 3 0.96 19.22 -29.16
C SER A 3 0.16 18.11 -28.47
N ALA A 4 0.25 17.98 -27.14
CA ALA A 4 -0.46 16.97 -26.37
C ALA A 4 -1.97 17.26 -26.31
N SER A 5 -2.77 16.25 -26.59
CA SER A 5 -4.23 16.32 -26.41
C SER A 5 -4.55 16.48 -24.93
N PHE A 6 -5.13 17.62 -24.54
CA PHE A 6 -5.52 17.91 -23.15
C PHE A 6 -6.40 16.80 -22.54
N LEU A 7 -7.36 16.31 -23.33
CA LEU A 7 -8.29 15.25 -22.93
C LEU A 7 -7.60 13.88 -22.78
N ARG A 8 -6.67 13.54 -23.67
CA ARG A 8 -5.92 12.26 -23.62
C ARG A 8 -4.63 12.33 -22.82
N GLY A 9 -4.35 13.46 -22.18
CA GLY A 9 -3.21 13.67 -21.28
C GLY A 9 -3.68 13.98 -19.88
N VAL A 10 -3.79 15.26 -19.56
CA VAL A 10 -4.07 15.75 -18.19
C VAL A 10 -5.39 15.19 -17.63
N VAL A 11 -6.46 15.23 -18.43
CA VAL A 11 -7.78 14.77 -17.97
C VAL A 11 -7.80 13.24 -17.78
N MET A 12 -7.18 12.50 -18.69
CA MET A 12 -7.05 11.04 -18.58
C MET A 12 -6.28 10.65 -17.32
N LEU A 13 -5.16 11.31 -17.01
CA LEU A 13 -4.37 11.01 -15.80
C LEU A 13 -5.15 11.28 -14.51
N ALA A 14 -5.93 12.36 -14.46
CA ALA A 14 -6.78 12.66 -13.30
C ALA A 14 -7.92 11.64 -13.12
N ASP A 15 -8.54 11.22 -14.23
CA ASP A 15 -9.58 10.19 -14.26
C ASP A 15 -9.02 8.84 -13.80
N LEU A 16 -7.88 8.42 -14.34
CA LEU A 16 -7.19 7.17 -13.97
C LEU A 16 -6.76 7.14 -12.52
N CYS A 17 -6.21 8.25 -12.02
CA CYS A 17 -5.84 8.37 -10.62
C CYS A 17 -7.07 8.07 -9.74
N THR A 18 -8.17 8.81 -9.95
CA THR A 18 -9.42 8.63 -9.18
C THR A 18 -10.01 7.23 -9.33
N TRP A 19 -10.03 6.70 -10.57
CA TRP A 19 -10.53 5.36 -10.85
C TRP A 19 -9.72 4.28 -10.13
N ALA A 20 -8.40 4.38 -10.10
CA ALA A 20 -7.54 3.39 -9.44
C ALA A 20 -7.87 3.26 -7.94
N PHE A 21 -8.05 4.39 -7.24
CA PHE A 21 -8.51 4.38 -5.84
C PHE A 21 -9.86 3.68 -5.68
N GLY A 22 -10.84 4.05 -6.53
CA GLY A 22 -12.18 3.49 -6.50
C GLY A 22 -12.22 1.99 -6.83
N ALA A 23 -11.34 1.54 -7.72
CA ALA A 23 -11.26 0.16 -8.17
C ALA A 23 -10.68 -0.79 -7.10
N VAL A 24 -9.79 -0.29 -6.25
CA VAL A 24 -9.10 -1.08 -5.21
C VAL A 24 -9.85 -1.10 -3.88
N GLY A 25 -10.55 -0.01 -3.54
CA GLY A 25 -11.19 0.19 -2.24
C GLY A 25 -12.11 -0.95 -1.78
N PRO A 26 -13.11 -1.36 -2.58
CA PRO A 26 -14.08 -2.38 -2.16
C PRO A 26 -13.43 -3.71 -1.76
N GLN A 27 -12.45 -4.20 -2.54
CA GLN A 27 -11.76 -5.47 -2.31
C GLN A 27 -10.80 -5.36 -1.13
N ASN A 28 -10.13 -4.22 -0.96
CA ASN A 28 -9.29 -3.98 0.21
C ASN A 28 -10.13 -4.03 1.50
N PHE A 29 -11.25 -3.31 1.54
CA PHE A 29 -12.14 -3.28 2.71
C PHE A 29 -12.83 -4.62 2.96
N GLN A 30 -13.25 -5.33 1.92
CA GLN A 30 -13.74 -6.70 2.07
C GLN A 30 -12.68 -7.58 2.75
N THR A 31 -11.43 -7.49 2.31
CA THR A 31 -10.32 -8.26 2.88
C THR A 31 -10.06 -7.88 4.33
N LYS A 32 -10.13 -6.58 4.67
CA LYS A 32 -10.04 -6.09 6.06
C LYS A 32 -11.00 -6.80 6.98
N TRP A 33 -12.29 -6.78 6.64
CA TRP A 33 -13.32 -7.39 7.48
C TRP A 33 -13.28 -8.91 7.47
N HIS A 34 -12.83 -9.51 6.37
CA HIS A 34 -12.67 -10.96 6.28
C HIS A 34 -11.53 -11.47 7.17
N VAL A 35 -10.37 -10.79 7.17
CA VAL A 35 -9.19 -11.21 7.94
C VAL A 35 -9.28 -10.74 9.40
N GLY A 36 -9.76 -9.52 9.65
CA GLY A 36 -9.99 -9.02 11.01
C GLY A 36 -8.72 -8.80 11.84
N ARG A 37 -7.57 -8.55 11.21
CA ARG A 37 -6.29 -8.38 11.93
C ARG A 37 -6.36 -7.17 12.89
N PRO A 38 -5.99 -7.34 14.18
CA PRO A 38 -5.93 -6.23 15.13
C PRO A 38 -4.86 -5.22 14.70
N ARG A 39 -5.02 -3.98 15.14
CA ARG A 39 -4.08 -2.88 14.92
C ARG A 39 -2.86 -3.00 15.84
N PRO A 40 -1.72 -2.39 15.48
CA PRO A 40 -0.54 -2.39 16.34
C PRO A 40 -0.83 -1.85 17.75
N GLU A 41 -1.62 -0.78 17.86
CA GLU A 41 -2.01 -0.19 19.15
C GLU A 41 -2.74 -1.19 20.07
N GLU A 42 -3.64 -2.01 19.52
CA GLU A 42 -4.37 -3.02 20.29
C GLU A 42 -3.44 -4.12 20.83
N VAL A 43 -2.47 -4.55 20.01
CA VAL A 43 -1.51 -5.59 20.41
C VAL A 43 -0.53 -5.06 21.45
N VAL A 44 0.00 -3.86 21.26
CA VAL A 44 0.91 -3.22 22.22
C VAL A 44 0.20 -2.98 23.55
N TRP A 45 -1.06 -2.52 23.52
CA TRP A 45 -1.87 -2.33 24.72
C TRP A 45 -2.07 -3.62 25.51
N LYS A 46 -2.36 -4.73 24.83
CA LYS A 46 -2.46 -6.05 25.48
C LYS A 46 -1.13 -6.50 26.10
N ILE A 47 0.00 -6.25 25.45
CA ILE A 47 1.32 -6.56 26.02
C ILE A 47 1.59 -5.70 27.26
N TYR A 48 1.28 -4.41 27.17
CA TYR A 48 1.46 -3.44 28.25
C TYR A 48 0.70 -3.87 29.52
N ASN A 49 -0.57 -4.25 29.36
CA ASN A 49 -1.42 -4.72 30.46
C ASN A 49 -1.16 -6.17 30.90
N GLY A 50 -0.25 -6.88 30.25
CA GLY A 50 0.06 -8.28 30.55
C GLY A 50 -1.01 -9.28 30.11
N GLU A 51 -1.89 -8.90 29.18
CA GLU A 51 -2.83 -9.81 28.50
C GLU A 51 -2.17 -10.63 27.38
N LEU A 52 -1.09 -10.12 26.81
CA LEU A 52 -0.19 -10.86 25.90
C LEU A 52 1.22 -10.87 26.46
N THR A 53 1.81 -12.06 26.56
CA THR A 53 3.08 -12.27 27.27
C THR A 53 4.00 -13.23 26.51
N GLU A 54 5.13 -13.58 27.13
CA GLU A 54 6.06 -14.57 26.62
C GLU A 54 5.42 -15.96 26.45
N SER A 55 4.46 -16.32 27.31
CA SER A 55 3.74 -17.61 27.18
C SER A 55 2.86 -17.66 25.94
N ASP A 56 2.50 -16.51 25.38
CA ASP A 56 1.72 -16.37 24.15
C ASP A 56 2.61 -16.29 22.90
N GLY A 57 3.93 -16.45 23.07
CA GLY A 57 4.91 -16.41 21.99
C GLY A 57 5.43 -15.00 21.67
N VAL A 58 5.12 -13.98 22.47
CA VAL A 58 5.71 -12.65 22.32
C VAL A 58 7.19 -12.71 22.76
N PRO A 59 8.16 -12.28 21.93
CA PRO A 59 9.56 -12.29 22.34
C PRO A 59 9.78 -11.46 23.62
N SER A 60 10.55 -12.00 24.58
CA SER A 60 10.80 -11.36 25.89
C SER A 60 11.37 -9.94 25.75
N ALA A 61 12.18 -9.71 24.72
CA ALA A 61 12.71 -8.38 24.39
C ALA A 61 11.60 -7.37 24.05
N ILE A 62 10.57 -7.80 23.33
CA ILE A 62 9.41 -6.95 22.98
C ILE A 62 8.55 -6.68 24.21
N VAL A 63 8.27 -7.70 25.03
CA VAL A 63 7.53 -7.52 26.30
C VAL A 63 8.26 -6.50 27.18
N THR A 64 9.58 -6.63 27.31
CA THR A 64 10.43 -5.72 28.08
C THR A 64 10.35 -4.30 27.52
N ILE A 65 10.53 -4.12 26.21
CA ILE A 65 10.45 -2.81 25.57
C ILE A 65 9.09 -2.16 25.83
N VAL A 66 8.00 -2.89 25.61
CA VAL A 66 6.64 -2.37 25.81
C VAL A 66 6.42 -1.92 27.26
N LYS A 67 6.81 -2.76 28.24
CA LYS A 67 6.57 -2.46 29.67
C LYS A 67 7.50 -1.40 30.26
N THR A 68 8.66 -1.15 29.67
CA THR A 68 9.68 -0.29 30.28
C THR A 68 9.94 1.01 29.53
N ARG A 69 9.56 1.10 28.25
CA ARG A 69 9.85 2.27 27.40
C ARG A 69 8.63 3.05 26.94
N PHE A 70 7.43 2.50 27.13
CA PHE A 70 6.21 3.19 26.81
C PHE A 70 5.48 3.59 28.09
N GLU A 71 4.89 4.78 28.07
CA GLU A 71 4.00 5.31 29.09
C GLU A 71 2.65 5.46 28.41
N LEU A 72 1.75 4.49 28.59
CA LEU A 72 0.47 4.42 27.88
C LEU A 72 -0.67 4.56 28.89
N ASP A 73 -1.48 5.61 28.74
CA ASP A 73 -2.74 5.78 29.46
C ASP A 73 -3.90 5.11 28.70
N ARG A 74 -3.77 5.02 27.38
CA ARG A 74 -4.71 4.40 26.44
C ARG A 74 -3.97 3.79 25.27
N MET A 75 -4.62 2.86 24.54
CA MET A 75 -3.98 2.16 23.42
C MET A 75 -3.44 3.11 22.34
N GLN A 76 -4.16 4.21 22.07
CA GLN A 76 -3.85 5.16 21.00
C GLN A 76 -2.53 5.91 21.22
N ASP A 77 -2.03 5.95 22.46
CA ASP A 77 -0.76 6.62 22.81
C ASP A 77 0.45 5.94 22.14
N PHE A 78 0.28 4.71 21.64
CA PHE A 78 1.28 4.04 20.82
C PHE A 78 1.44 4.67 19.41
N THR A 79 0.40 5.32 18.90
CA THR A 79 0.37 5.82 17.53
C THR A 79 0.83 7.28 17.45
N ALA A 80 1.20 7.74 16.26
CA ALA A 80 1.50 9.14 16.02
C ALA A 80 0.24 10.05 15.98
N TYR A 81 -0.95 9.47 16.09
CA TYR A 81 -2.23 10.17 15.98
C TYR A 81 -2.95 10.15 17.33
N SER A 82 -3.46 11.30 17.76
CA SER A 82 -4.17 11.39 19.04
C SER A 82 -5.39 10.47 19.12
N GLU A 83 -6.06 10.26 17.99
CA GLU A 83 -7.25 9.43 17.83
C GLU A 83 -6.94 7.95 17.66
N GLY A 84 -5.67 7.57 17.46
CA GLY A 84 -5.28 6.20 17.16
C GLY A 84 -5.39 5.84 15.68
N SER A 85 -5.56 4.55 15.42
CA SER A 85 -5.79 4.07 14.07
C SER A 85 -7.27 4.21 13.64
N PRO A 86 -7.57 4.28 12.34
CA PRO A 86 -8.96 4.30 11.88
C PRO A 86 -9.75 3.04 12.28
N ASP A 87 -11.05 3.22 12.54
CA ASP A 87 -12.04 2.21 12.98
C ASP A 87 -12.35 1.11 11.95
N HIS A 88 -11.32 0.39 11.52
CA HIS A 88 -11.40 -0.79 10.68
C HIS A 88 -10.12 -1.64 10.83
N PRO A 89 -10.17 -2.96 10.52
CA PRO A 89 -9.04 -3.86 10.70
C PRO A 89 -7.76 -3.44 9.97
N SER A 90 -6.62 -3.94 10.47
CA SER A 90 -5.29 -3.55 9.99
C SER A 90 -4.99 -4.10 8.59
N PHE A 91 -5.23 -5.39 8.35
CA PHE A 91 -4.74 -6.07 7.16
C PHE A 91 -5.78 -6.15 6.03
N PRO A 92 -5.42 -5.87 4.76
CA PRO A 92 -4.21 -5.18 4.31
C PRO A 92 -4.37 -3.66 4.44
N ALA A 93 -3.28 -2.91 4.35
CA ALA A 93 -3.35 -1.45 4.45
C ALA A 93 -4.00 -0.83 3.19
N MET A 94 -5.01 0.04 3.37
CA MET A 94 -5.68 0.69 2.24
C MET A 94 -4.78 1.72 1.55
N HIS A 95 -4.05 2.52 2.33
CA HIS A 95 -3.10 3.51 1.78
C HIS A 95 -2.11 2.84 0.83
N SER A 96 -1.59 1.68 1.23
CA SER A 96 -0.67 0.85 0.43
C SER A 96 -1.32 0.26 -0.82
N ALA A 97 -2.54 -0.26 -0.73
CA ALA A 97 -3.22 -0.78 -1.92
C ALA A 97 -3.59 0.32 -2.91
N SER A 98 -3.96 1.48 -2.37
CA SER A 98 -4.33 2.64 -3.17
C SER A 98 -3.15 3.39 -3.77
N SER A 99 -1.96 3.23 -3.18
CA SER A 99 -0.76 3.88 -3.67
C SER A 99 -0.20 3.23 -4.92
N ALA A 100 -0.81 2.19 -5.51
CA ALA A 100 -0.32 1.41 -6.65
C ALA A 100 -0.18 2.20 -7.98
N ALA A 101 0.44 3.37 -7.97
CA ALA A 101 0.66 4.23 -9.11
C ALA A 101 1.73 3.68 -10.05
N SER A 102 2.72 2.99 -9.49
CA SER A 102 3.83 2.38 -10.23
C SER A 102 3.39 1.44 -11.35
N ILE A 103 2.28 0.71 -11.17
CA ILE A 103 1.78 -0.17 -12.22
C ILE A 103 1.01 0.61 -13.31
N TRP A 104 0.05 1.45 -12.94
CA TRP A 104 -0.82 2.07 -13.95
C TRP A 104 -0.12 3.19 -14.72
N LEU A 105 0.75 3.97 -14.06
CA LEU A 105 1.55 4.99 -14.73
C LEU A 105 2.49 4.36 -15.76
N ALA A 106 3.16 3.25 -15.42
CA ALA A 106 4.04 2.54 -16.35
C ALA A 106 3.27 1.92 -17.54
N VAL A 107 1.99 1.58 -17.36
CA VAL A 107 1.15 1.11 -18.46
C VAL A 107 0.75 2.25 -19.41
N VAL A 108 0.42 3.43 -18.90
CA VAL A 108 -0.12 4.53 -19.72
C VAL A 108 0.92 5.54 -20.21
N LEU A 109 2.10 5.58 -19.58
CA LEU A 109 3.23 6.43 -19.95
C LEU A 109 4.42 5.59 -20.42
N ASP A 110 5.32 6.22 -21.16
CA ASP A 110 6.64 5.68 -21.48
C ASP A 110 7.65 6.26 -20.47
N LEU A 111 7.67 5.66 -19.28
CA LEU A 111 8.58 6.07 -18.20
C LEU A 111 10.01 5.56 -18.47
N THR A 112 11.01 6.36 -18.12
CA THR A 112 12.37 5.84 -17.93
C THR A 112 12.42 4.91 -16.72
N HIS A 113 13.47 4.08 -16.62
CA HIS A 113 13.67 3.22 -15.46
C HIS A 113 13.72 4.03 -14.16
N GLU A 114 14.52 5.10 -14.13
CA GLU A 114 14.63 6.05 -13.01
C GLU A 114 13.25 6.63 -12.62
N GLN A 115 12.47 7.13 -13.59
CA GLN A 115 11.13 7.64 -13.32
C GLN A 115 10.20 6.56 -12.74
N TRP A 116 10.32 5.31 -13.19
CA TRP A 116 9.52 4.22 -12.65
C TRP A 116 9.93 3.85 -11.23
N CYS A 117 11.23 3.86 -10.93
CA CYS A 117 11.74 3.66 -9.57
C CYS A 117 11.27 4.76 -8.61
N GLU A 118 11.26 6.02 -9.04
CA GLU A 118 10.70 7.13 -8.24
C GLU A 118 9.22 6.94 -7.92
N VAL A 119 8.43 6.47 -8.89
CA VAL A 119 7.02 6.15 -8.61
C VAL A 119 6.91 5.00 -7.60
N LYS A 120 7.74 3.95 -7.70
CA LYS A 120 7.76 2.88 -6.69
C LYS A 120 8.18 3.40 -5.30
N ALA A 121 9.14 4.31 -5.23
CA ALA A 121 9.55 4.93 -3.98
C ALA A 121 8.40 5.69 -3.32
N VAL A 122 7.59 6.42 -4.11
CA VAL A 122 6.37 7.09 -3.61
C VAL A 122 5.34 6.07 -3.10
N ASP A 123 5.06 5.02 -3.89
CA ASP A 123 4.12 3.96 -3.50
C ASP A 123 4.52 3.34 -2.15
N TYR A 124 5.81 3.04 -1.99
CA TYR A 124 6.40 2.47 -0.77
C TYR A 124 6.41 3.47 0.38
N ALA A 125 6.76 4.74 0.15
CA ALA A 125 6.79 5.77 1.18
C ALA A 125 5.41 5.99 1.82
N VAL A 126 4.34 6.02 0.99
CA VAL A 126 2.95 6.10 1.47
C VAL A 126 2.60 4.90 2.35
N ALA A 127 3.03 3.70 1.94
CA ALA A 127 2.80 2.48 2.69
C ALA A 127 3.58 2.47 4.02
N TYR A 128 4.91 2.62 3.95
CA TYR A 128 5.82 2.57 5.09
C TYR A 128 5.54 3.67 6.12
N GLY A 129 5.10 4.85 5.69
CA GLY A 129 4.66 5.92 6.58
C GLY A 129 3.55 5.48 7.55
N ARG A 130 2.73 4.49 7.19
CA ARG A 130 1.71 3.94 8.09
C ARG A 130 2.29 3.07 9.20
N THR A 131 3.44 2.43 8.97
CA THR A 131 4.18 1.71 10.02
C THR A 131 4.89 2.70 10.93
N VAL A 132 5.52 3.74 10.38
CA VAL A 132 6.13 4.81 11.19
C VAL A 132 5.08 5.47 12.09
N ALA A 133 3.86 5.67 11.61
CA ALA A 133 2.77 6.23 12.40
C ALA A 133 2.16 5.25 13.43
N GLY A 134 2.60 3.99 13.49
CA GLY A 134 2.12 2.99 14.45
C GLY A 134 0.75 2.40 14.13
N VAL A 135 0.22 2.56 12.91
CA VAL A 135 -1.15 2.14 12.57
C VAL A 135 -1.23 0.89 11.67
N HIS A 136 -0.13 0.47 11.05
CA HIS A 136 -0.06 -0.74 10.23
C HIS A 136 1.27 -1.48 10.42
N TYR A 137 1.22 -2.81 10.35
CA TYR A 137 2.43 -3.63 10.29
C TYR A 137 3.07 -3.53 8.90
N HIS A 138 4.38 -3.78 8.81
CA HIS A 138 5.07 -3.90 7.51
C HIS A 138 4.37 -4.92 6.59
N THR A 139 3.91 -6.04 7.14
CA THR A 139 3.19 -7.07 6.38
C THR A 139 1.82 -6.61 5.86
N ASP A 140 1.13 -5.67 6.54
CA ASP A 140 -0.10 -5.08 6.01
C ASP A 140 0.17 -4.20 4.79
N ASN A 141 1.32 -3.50 4.83
CA ASN A 141 1.75 -2.57 3.80
C ASN A 141 2.16 -3.30 2.53
N ILE A 142 3.05 -4.30 2.64
CA ILE A 142 3.49 -5.10 1.48
C ILE A 142 2.31 -5.85 0.86
N ALA A 143 1.44 -6.46 1.67
CA ALA A 143 0.24 -7.11 1.18
C ALA A 143 -0.72 -6.12 0.49
N GLY A 144 -0.87 -4.91 1.03
CA GLY A 144 -1.64 -3.84 0.42
C GLY A 144 -1.09 -3.47 -0.96
N LEU A 145 0.19 -3.17 -1.07
CA LEU A 145 0.86 -2.82 -2.32
C LEU A 145 0.66 -3.90 -3.40
N ASN A 146 0.89 -5.17 -3.05
CA ASN A 146 0.68 -6.31 -3.94
C ASN A 146 -0.80 -6.48 -4.34
N LEU A 147 -1.74 -6.30 -3.41
CA LEU A 147 -3.18 -6.37 -3.69
C LEU A 147 -3.62 -5.27 -4.66
N GLY A 148 -3.16 -4.03 -4.44
CA GLY A 148 -3.44 -2.90 -5.31
C GLY A 148 -3.00 -3.17 -6.75
N GLN A 149 -1.75 -3.61 -6.92
CA GLN A 149 -1.24 -3.99 -8.22
C GLN A 149 -2.08 -5.09 -8.88
N GLU A 150 -2.44 -6.14 -8.14
CA GLU A 150 -3.20 -7.26 -8.69
C GLU A 150 -4.60 -6.85 -9.15
N ILE A 151 -5.31 -6.04 -8.37
CA ILE A 151 -6.64 -5.57 -8.73
C ILE A 151 -6.57 -4.71 -10.00
N LEU A 152 -5.64 -3.75 -10.06
CA LEU A 152 -5.48 -2.91 -11.24
C LEU A 152 -5.05 -3.74 -12.46
N ALA A 153 -4.14 -4.70 -12.30
CA ALA A 153 -3.70 -5.59 -13.36
C ALA A 153 -4.87 -6.36 -14.01
N ARG A 154 -5.89 -6.73 -13.22
CA ARG A 154 -7.10 -7.41 -13.71
C ARG A 154 -8.10 -6.46 -14.36
N LEU A 155 -8.28 -5.26 -13.80
CA LEU A 155 -9.35 -4.34 -14.20
C LEU A 155 -8.95 -3.37 -15.32
N MET A 156 -7.66 -3.01 -15.42
CA MET A 156 -7.16 -2.05 -16.41
C MET A 156 -7.49 -2.41 -17.86
N PRO A 157 -7.31 -3.65 -18.35
CA PRO A 157 -7.58 -3.98 -19.76
C PRO A 157 -9.01 -3.63 -20.18
N ASP A 158 -9.99 -4.07 -19.41
CA ASP A 158 -11.41 -3.85 -19.73
C ASP A 158 -11.81 -2.40 -19.50
N HIS A 159 -11.29 -1.76 -18.45
CA HIS A 159 -11.53 -0.33 -18.21
C HIS A 159 -10.99 0.54 -19.35
N PHE A 160 -9.76 0.27 -19.82
CA PHE A 160 -9.11 1.06 -20.85
C PHE A 160 -9.77 0.84 -22.22
N ALA A 161 -10.16 -0.40 -22.51
CA ALA A 161 -10.93 -0.70 -23.71
C ALA A 161 -12.27 0.05 -23.72
N ALA A 162 -13.03 -0.02 -22.62
CA ALA A 162 -14.33 0.62 -22.53
C ALA A 162 -14.27 2.16 -22.52
N LYS A 163 -13.28 2.73 -21.82
CA LYS A 163 -13.20 4.19 -21.59
C LYS A 163 -12.39 4.92 -22.66
N TYR A 164 -11.31 4.33 -23.14
CA TYR A 164 -10.34 4.98 -24.04
C TYR A 164 -10.18 4.29 -25.40
N GLY A 165 -10.85 3.14 -25.63
CA GLY A 165 -10.78 2.40 -26.88
C GLY A 165 -9.45 1.66 -27.07
N SER A 166 -8.74 1.35 -25.98
CA SER A 166 -7.50 0.57 -26.02
C SER A 166 -7.75 -0.89 -26.43
N ASP A 167 -6.75 -1.54 -27.02
CA ASP A 167 -6.73 -2.99 -27.20
C ASP A 167 -6.47 -3.68 -25.85
N PRO A 168 -7.44 -4.43 -25.29
CA PRO A 168 -7.28 -5.06 -23.98
C PRO A 168 -6.19 -6.14 -23.96
N ASP A 169 -5.90 -6.80 -25.09
CA ASP A 169 -4.82 -7.80 -25.15
C ASP A 169 -3.45 -7.13 -25.14
N ALA A 170 -3.29 -6.00 -25.83
CA ALA A 170 -2.07 -5.19 -25.75
C ALA A 170 -1.83 -4.67 -24.33
N VAL A 171 -2.89 -4.20 -23.64
CA VAL A 171 -2.79 -3.76 -22.24
C VAL A 171 -2.39 -4.91 -21.33
N ARG A 172 -3.02 -6.09 -21.46
CA ARG A 172 -2.63 -7.30 -20.72
C ARG A 172 -1.17 -7.65 -20.94
N ALA A 173 -0.70 -7.66 -22.18
CA ALA A 173 0.69 -7.97 -22.52
C ALA A 173 1.67 -6.96 -21.91
N LYS A 174 1.33 -5.66 -21.90
CA LYS A 174 2.15 -4.62 -21.26
C LYS A 174 2.21 -4.83 -19.74
N ILE A 175 1.08 -5.08 -19.09
CA ILE A 175 0.99 -5.36 -17.65
C ILE A 175 1.87 -6.56 -17.27
N GLN A 176 1.81 -7.67 -18.00
CA GLN A 176 2.60 -8.88 -17.68
C GLN A 176 4.12 -8.63 -17.66
N LYS A 177 4.61 -7.68 -18.46
CA LYS A 177 6.02 -7.28 -18.47
C LYS A 177 6.40 -6.34 -17.34
N LEU A 178 5.42 -5.58 -16.83
CA LEU A 178 5.63 -4.52 -15.84
C LEU A 178 5.33 -4.95 -14.41
N ARG A 179 4.65 -6.08 -14.20
CA ARG A 179 4.37 -6.60 -12.87
C ARG A 179 5.65 -6.99 -12.16
N PHE A 180 5.69 -6.71 -10.86
CA PHE A 180 6.77 -7.08 -9.95
C PHE A 180 6.20 -7.50 -8.59
N ASP A 181 7.03 -8.04 -7.70
CA ASP A 181 6.62 -8.36 -6.33
C ASP A 181 7.18 -7.31 -5.36
N TRP A 182 6.30 -6.70 -4.56
CA TRP A 182 6.70 -5.77 -3.51
C TRP A 182 7.52 -6.41 -2.39
N ASN A 183 7.49 -7.74 -2.25
CA ASN A 183 8.38 -8.45 -1.33
C ASN A 183 9.87 -8.28 -1.72
N ASP A 184 10.16 -8.08 -3.00
CA ASP A 184 11.53 -7.97 -3.52
C ASP A 184 12.03 -6.52 -3.59
N TYR A 185 11.18 -5.53 -3.25
CA TYR A 185 11.47 -4.11 -3.47
C TYR A 185 12.74 -3.64 -2.74
N LEU A 186 12.92 -4.03 -1.47
CA LEU A 186 14.07 -3.61 -0.66
C LEU A 186 15.41 -4.20 -1.10
N THR A 187 15.39 -5.14 -2.04
CA THR A 187 16.59 -5.73 -2.65
C THR A 187 16.64 -5.48 -4.16
N SER A 188 15.79 -4.56 -4.65
CA SER A 188 15.71 -4.21 -6.06
C SER A 188 16.62 -3.04 -6.39
N ASP A 189 16.94 -2.93 -7.67
CA ASP A 189 17.65 -1.78 -8.27
C ASP A 189 16.91 -0.44 -8.12
N CYS A 190 15.63 -0.46 -7.76
CA CYS A 190 14.84 0.74 -7.43
C CYS A 190 14.90 1.15 -5.95
N PHE A 191 15.61 0.42 -5.09
CA PHE A 191 15.78 0.76 -3.67
C PHE A 191 17.25 0.93 -3.28
N ASP A 192 18.12 0.08 -3.82
CA ASP A 192 19.55 0.22 -3.65
C ASP A 192 20.07 1.25 -4.66
N ASP A 193 20.29 2.48 -4.20
CA ASP A 193 21.04 3.47 -4.96
C ASP A 193 22.52 3.04 -4.95
N ASP A 194 23.01 2.51 -6.09
CA ASP A 194 24.45 2.52 -6.40
C ASP A 194 24.90 3.99 -6.60
N GLU A 195 24.95 4.79 -5.52
CA GLU A 195 25.68 6.06 -5.44
C GLU A 195 27.03 5.92 -4.72
#